data_AF-A0A1A8N3X4-F1
#
_entry.id   AF-A0A1A8N3X4-F1
#
_cell.length_a   1.000
_cell.length_b   1.000
_cell.length_c   1.000
_cell.angle_alpha   90.00
_cell.angle_beta   90.00
_cell.angle_gamma   90.00
#
_symmetry.space_group_name_H-M   'P 1'
#
loop_
_entity.id
_entity.type
_entity.pdbx_description
1 polymer ?
#
loop_
_entity_poly.entity_id
_entity_poly.type
_entity_poly.pdbx_seq_one_letter_code
_entity_poly.pdbx_strand_id
1 'polypeptide(L)'
;RLAVYCLKDAYLPLRLLQKLMCVINYMEMARVTGVPLTYLLSRGQQIKVVSQLLRQAMKQDLVMPVVKTEGGEDYTGATVIEPEKGYYSLPIATLDFSSLYPSIMMAHNLCYTTLLQKGSAEKLGLSSEDFIKTPTGDQFVKSSVRKGLL
;
A
#
# COMPACT_ATOMS: atom_id res chain seq x y z
N ARG A 1 -39.79 -32.06 -5.71
CA ARG A 1 -39.66 -30.60 -6.01
C ARG A 1 -38.65 -29.91 -5.08
N LEU A 2 -38.74 -30.07 -3.75
CA LEU A 2 -37.80 -29.46 -2.78
C LEU A 2 -36.34 -29.91 -2.93
N ALA A 3 -36.10 -31.22 -3.16
CA ALA A 3 -34.73 -31.74 -3.33
C ALA A 3 -34.00 -31.16 -4.54
N VAL A 4 -34.70 -30.94 -5.67
CA VAL A 4 -34.12 -30.32 -6.88
C VAL A 4 -33.78 -28.84 -6.65
N TYR A 5 -34.62 -28.14 -5.88
CA TYR A 5 -34.34 -26.77 -5.46
C TYR A 5 -33.10 -26.70 -4.57
N CYS A 6 -33.01 -27.57 -3.56
CA CYS A 6 -31.84 -27.68 -2.69
C CYS A 6 -30.55 -28.03 -3.46
N LEU A 7 -30.64 -28.91 -4.47
CA LEU A 7 -29.51 -29.24 -5.35
C LEU A 7 -29.02 -28.00 -6.13
N LYS A 8 -29.97 -27.21 -6.65
CA LYS A 8 -29.64 -25.96 -7.35
C LYS A 8 -28.96 -24.94 -6.43
N ASP A 9 -29.44 -24.80 -5.20
CA ASP A 9 -28.87 -23.91 -4.19
C ASP A 9 -27.47 -24.35 -3.77
N ALA A 10 -27.20 -25.64 -3.66
CA ALA A 10 -25.86 -26.16 -3.35
C ALA A 10 -24.88 -26.01 -4.54
N TYR A 11 -25.37 -26.13 -5.77
CA TYR A 11 -24.53 -26.06 -6.97
C TYR A 11 -24.16 -24.62 -7.36
N LEU A 12 -25.04 -23.65 -7.07
CA LEU A 12 -24.83 -22.25 -7.46
C LEU A 12 -23.54 -21.63 -6.86
N PRO A 13 -23.20 -21.81 -5.57
CA PRO A 13 -21.93 -21.34 -5.00
C PRO A 13 -20.71 -21.90 -5.71
N LEU A 14 -20.73 -23.19 -6.10
CA LEU A 14 -19.62 -23.80 -6.82
C LEU A 14 -19.41 -23.13 -8.18
N ARG A 15 -20.50 -22.87 -8.91
CA ARG A 15 -20.43 -22.13 -10.19
C ARG A 15 -19.92 -20.71 -10.02
N LEU A 16 -20.33 -20.02 -8.95
CA LEU A 16 -19.86 -18.67 -8.65
C LEU A 16 -18.36 -18.66 -8.33
N LEU A 17 -17.89 -19.58 -7.49
CA LEU A 17 -16.47 -19.72 -7.15
C LEU A 17 -15.60 -19.93 -8.39
N GLN A 18 -16.06 -20.78 -9.32
CA GLN A 18 -15.37 -21.03 -10.58
C GLN A 18 -15.39 -19.81 -11.51
N LYS A 19 -16.57 -19.21 -11.72
CA LYS A 19 -16.73 -18.06 -12.63
C LYS A 19 -15.94 -16.83 -12.18
N LEU A 20 -15.86 -16.61 -10.87
CA LEU A 20 -15.13 -15.49 -10.28
C LEU A 20 -13.65 -15.82 -9.98
N MET A 21 -13.22 -17.05 -10.25
CA MET A 21 -11.86 -17.54 -9.99
C MET A 21 -11.39 -17.31 -8.54
N CYS A 22 -12.31 -17.37 -7.57
CA CYS A 22 -12.04 -16.96 -6.19
C CYS A 22 -10.85 -17.72 -5.57
N VAL A 23 -10.80 -19.04 -5.77
CA VAL A 23 -9.74 -19.90 -5.22
C VAL A 23 -8.38 -19.54 -5.80
N ILE A 24 -8.31 -19.28 -7.11
CA ILE A 24 -7.07 -18.94 -7.82
C ILE A 24 -6.56 -17.58 -7.32
N ASN A 25 -7.42 -16.57 -7.31
CA ASN A 25 -7.07 -15.21 -6.88
C ASN A 25 -6.61 -15.18 -5.41
N TYR A 26 -7.27 -15.94 -4.53
CA TYR A 26 -6.85 -16.03 -3.12
C TYR A 26 -5.57 -16.82 -2.93
N MET A 27 -5.33 -17.88 -3.70
CA MET A 27 -4.04 -18.57 -3.68
C MET A 27 -2.90 -17.65 -4.11
N GLU A 28 -3.07 -16.87 -5.18
CA GLU A 28 -2.05 -15.91 -5.62
C GLU A 28 -1.82 -14.82 -4.59
N MET A 29 -2.88 -14.24 -4.05
CA MET A 29 -2.79 -13.23 -2.99
C MET A 29 -2.05 -13.77 -1.75
N ALA A 30 -2.34 -15.01 -1.34
CA ALA A 30 -1.67 -15.66 -0.21
C ALA A 30 -0.17 -15.89 -0.49
N ARG A 31 0.18 -16.27 -1.72
CA ARG A 31 1.57 -16.47 -2.15
C ARG A 31 2.36 -15.16 -2.20
N VAL A 32 1.79 -14.11 -2.78
CA VAL A 32 2.43 -12.78 -2.91
C VAL A 32 2.63 -12.13 -1.54
N THR A 33 1.58 -12.10 -0.71
CA THR A 33 1.63 -11.42 0.59
C THR A 33 2.21 -12.29 1.71
N GLY A 34 2.36 -13.60 1.45
CA GLY A 34 2.90 -14.55 2.42
C GLY A 34 2.04 -14.68 3.67
N VAL A 35 0.71 -14.74 3.54
CA VAL A 35 -0.20 -14.99 4.66
C VAL A 35 -0.98 -16.29 4.46
N PRO A 36 -1.41 -16.98 5.53
CA PRO A 36 -2.28 -18.14 5.40
C PRO A 36 -3.58 -17.81 4.64
N LEU A 37 -4.11 -18.76 3.89
CA LEU A 37 -5.34 -18.57 3.10
C LEU A 37 -6.53 -18.14 3.98
N THR A 38 -6.62 -18.69 5.19
CA THR A 38 -7.67 -18.35 6.18
C THR A 38 -7.64 -16.87 6.59
N TYR A 39 -6.47 -16.22 6.55
CA TYR A 39 -6.34 -14.80 6.90
C TYR A 39 -6.93 -13.88 5.83
N LEU A 40 -7.02 -14.33 4.57
CA LEU A 40 -7.65 -13.52 3.52
C LEU A 40 -9.15 -13.33 3.71
N LEU A 41 -9.80 -14.23 4.46
CA LEU A 41 -11.23 -14.15 4.79
C LEU A 41 -11.49 -13.57 6.19
N SER A 42 -10.61 -13.85 7.15
CA SER A 42 -10.81 -13.52 8.57
C SER A 42 -10.07 -12.25 9.04
N ARG A 43 -9.12 -11.72 8.26
CA ARG A 43 -8.28 -10.58 8.64
C ARG A 43 -8.28 -9.50 7.55
N GLY A 44 -7.99 -8.27 7.97
CA GLY A 44 -7.91 -7.11 7.07
C GLY A 44 -6.59 -7.00 6.30
N GLN A 45 -6.36 -5.84 5.67
CA GLN A 45 -5.17 -5.63 4.83
C GLN A 45 -3.87 -5.48 5.63
N GLN A 46 -3.92 -4.97 6.86
CA GLN A 46 -2.74 -4.70 7.68
C GLN A 46 -1.83 -5.92 7.86
N ILE A 47 -2.40 -7.11 8.10
CA ILE A 47 -1.60 -8.33 8.31
C ILE A 47 -0.75 -8.70 7.09
N LYS A 48 -1.22 -8.37 5.89
CA LYS A 48 -0.51 -8.63 4.63
C LYS A 48 0.71 -7.72 4.51
N VAL A 49 0.55 -6.45 4.86
CA VAL A 49 1.65 -5.46 4.85
C VAL A 49 2.67 -5.80 5.94
N VAL A 50 2.21 -6.11 7.15
CA VAL A 50 3.09 -6.51 8.27
C VAL A 50 3.89 -7.77 7.92
N SER A 51 3.25 -8.79 7.32
CA SER A 51 3.95 -10.00 6.87
C SER A 51 5.08 -9.69 5.88
N GLN A 52 4.80 -8.86 4.88
CA GLN A 52 5.80 -8.46 3.88
C GLN A 52 6.92 -7.63 4.50
N LEU A 53 6.59 -6.66 5.35
CA LEU A 53 7.56 -5.80 6.02
C LEU A 53 8.51 -6.62 6.91
N LEU A 54 7.98 -7.54 7.71
CA LEU A 54 8.80 -8.40 8.58
C LEU A 54 9.74 -9.32 7.77
N ARG A 55 9.27 -9.87 6.64
CA ARG A 55 10.11 -10.68 5.75
C ARG A 55 11.26 -9.87 5.15
N GLN A 56 11.06 -8.59 4.83
CA GLN A 56 12.13 -7.73 4.32
C GLN A 56 13.04 -7.20 5.43
N ALA A 57 12.49 -6.87 6.60
CA ALA A 57 13.25 -6.43 7.76
C ALA A 57 14.26 -7.50 8.22
N MET A 58 13.85 -8.78 8.20
CA MET A 58 14.72 -9.92 8.53
C MET A 58 15.94 -10.04 7.61
N LYS A 59 15.87 -9.57 6.35
CA LYS A 59 17.02 -9.61 5.43
C LYS A 59 18.05 -8.51 5.70
N GLN A 60 17.68 -7.49 6.46
CA GLN A 60 18.53 -6.34 6.79
C GLN A 60 18.80 -6.24 8.29
N ASP A 61 18.52 -7.30 9.05
CA ASP A 61 18.68 -7.38 10.52
C ASP A 61 18.00 -6.21 11.26
N LEU A 62 16.80 -5.84 10.82
CA LEU A 62 16.00 -4.78 11.41
C LEU A 62 14.86 -5.35 12.28
N VAL A 63 14.57 -4.64 13.38
CA VAL A 63 13.48 -4.98 14.30
C VAL A 63 12.39 -3.91 14.24
N MET A 64 11.13 -4.35 14.12
CA MET A 64 9.98 -3.45 14.13
C MET A 64 9.64 -3.05 15.58
N PRO A 65 9.65 -1.75 15.93
CA PRO A 65 9.27 -1.30 17.27
C PRO A 65 7.75 -1.39 17.47
N VAL A 66 7.33 -1.59 18.72
CA VAL A 66 5.91 -1.52 19.11
C VAL A 66 5.61 -0.10 19.57
N VAL A 67 4.99 0.68 18.68
CA VAL A 67 4.51 2.03 19.01
C VAL A 67 3.00 1.96 19.14
N LYS A 68 2.47 2.30 20.32
CA LYS A 68 1.04 2.48 20.53
C LYS A 68 0.73 3.95 20.26
N THR A 69 -0.11 4.21 19.26
CA THR A 69 -0.63 5.55 19.00
C THR A 69 -2.08 5.58 19.44
N GLU A 70 -2.39 6.44 20.40
CA GLU A 70 -3.77 6.79 20.74
C GLU A 70 -4.17 7.95 19.82
N GLY A 71 -5.26 7.78 19.06
CA GLY A 71 -5.93 8.82 18.26
C GLY A 71 -5.03 9.86 17.57
N GLY A 72 -4.82 9.71 16.26
CA GLY A 72 -4.24 10.78 15.43
C GLY A 72 -5.30 11.80 15.00
N GLU A 73 -4.88 13.05 14.82
CA GLU A 73 -5.66 14.01 14.03
C GLU A 73 -5.68 13.60 12.56
N ASP A 74 -6.75 13.98 11.86
CA ASP A 74 -6.87 13.71 10.44
C ASP A 74 -5.87 14.58 9.64
N TYR A 75 -5.45 14.10 8.46
CA TYR A 75 -4.49 14.82 7.61
C TYR A 75 -5.14 15.26 6.29
N THR A 76 -4.61 16.33 5.70
CA THR A 76 -5.11 16.81 4.41
C THR A 76 -4.88 15.79 3.31
N GLY A 77 -5.95 15.39 2.63
CA GLY A 77 -5.94 14.42 1.54
C GLY A 77 -5.66 15.03 0.16
N ALA A 78 -6.21 14.39 -0.88
CA ALA A 78 -6.02 14.80 -2.26
C ALA A 78 -6.75 16.10 -2.63
N THR A 79 -6.21 16.81 -3.62
CA THR A 79 -6.87 17.98 -4.23
C THR A 79 -7.76 17.53 -5.38
N VAL A 80 -8.97 18.10 -5.45
CA VAL A 80 -9.88 17.96 -6.59
C VAL A 80 -9.96 19.31 -7.29
N ILE A 81 -9.72 19.31 -8.60
CA ILE A 81 -9.85 20.53 -9.42
C ILE A 81 -11.34 20.84 -9.58
N GLU A 82 -11.71 22.11 -9.46
CA GLU A 82 -13.09 22.54 -9.67
C GLU A 82 -13.53 22.26 -11.12
N PRO A 83 -14.64 21.55 -11.34
CA PRO A 83 -15.07 21.17 -12.67
C PRO A 83 -15.78 22.33 -13.39
N GLU A 84 -15.44 22.52 -14.66
CA GLU A 84 -16.27 23.33 -15.57
C GLU A 84 -17.51 22.51 -15.97
N LYS A 85 -18.68 22.91 -15.46
CA LYS A 85 -19.93 22.19 -15.69
C LYS A 85 -20.51 22.56 -17.04
N GLY A 86 -20.81 21.57 -17.86
CA GLY A 86 -21.46 21.79 -19.15
C GLY A 86 -21.63 20.52 -19.96
N TYR A 87 -22.31 20.64 -21.09
CA TYR A 87 -22.33 19.62 -22.13
C TYR A 87 -21.21 19.91 -23.13
N TYR A 88 -20.31 18.95 -23.32
CA TYR A 88 -19.18 19.08 -24.23
C TYR A 88 -19.47 18.32 -25.53
N SER A 89 -19.57 19.04 -26.65
CA SER A 89 -19.75 18.48 -27.99
C SER A 89 -18.44 18.08 -28.68
N LEU A 90 -17.31 18.47 -28.10
CA LEU A 90 -15.95 18.17 -28.59
C LEU A 90 -15.31 17.06 -27.75
N PRO A 91 -14.46 16.19 -28.34
CA PRO A 91 -13.73 15.17 -27.58
C PRO A 91 -12.82 15.78 -26.50
N ILE A 92 -12.80 15.16 -25.32
CA ILE A 92 -11.93 15.54 -24.20
C ILE A 92 -10.90 14.41 -23.99
N ALA A 93 -9.62 14.75 -24.00
CA ALA A 93 -8.56 13.81 -23.67
C ALA A 93 -8.44 13.69 -22.14
N THR A 94 -8.39 12.46 -21.64
CA THR A 94 -8.14 12.16 -20.22
C THR A 94 -6.72 11.65 -20.06
N LEU A 95 -5.96 12.24 -19.14
CA LEU A 95 -4.60 11.83 -18.80
C LEU A 95 -4.53 11.53 -17.30
N ASP A 96 -3.98 10.37 -16.95
CA ASP A 96 -3.82 9.92 -15.58
C ASP A 96 -2.40 9.38 -15.30
N PHE A 97 -2.03 9.33 -14.03
CA PHE A 97 -0.78 8.72 -13.59
C PHE A 97 -1.03 7.27 -13.16
N SER A 98 -0.32 6.32 -13.78
CA SER A 98 -0.35 4.92 -13.35
C SER A 98 0.29 4.75 -11.97
N SER A 99 -0.47 4.21 -11.01
CA SER A 99 0.03 3.87 -9.66
C SER A 99 0.69 5.06 -8.94
N LEU A 100 0.03 6.23 -8.93
CA LEU A 100 0.58 7.50 -8.43
C LEU A 100 1.31 7.38 -7.07
N TYR A 101 0.63 6.94 -6.00
CA TYR A 101 1.23 6.90 -4.65
C TYR A 101 2.39 5.91 -4.52
N PRO A 102 2.28 4.64 -4.97
CA PRO A 102 3.44 3.75 -5.02
C PRO A 102 4.63 4.35 -5.78
N SER A 103 4.37 4.99 -6.92
CA SER A 103 5.42 5.63 -7.72
C SER A 103 6.12 6.77 -6.98
N ILE A 104 5.37 7.62 -6.26
CA ILE A 104 5.93 8.69 -5.42
C ILE A 104 6.82 8.09 -4.31
N MET A 105 6.33 7.05 -3.62
CA MET A 105 7.09 6.41 -2.53
C MET A 105 8.43 5.85 -3.03
N MET A 106 8.42 5.17 -4.18
CA MET A 106 9.62 4.58 -4.78
C MET A 106 10.59 5.65 -5.29
N ALA A 107 10.10 6.65 -6.03
CA ALA A 107 10.92 7.69 -6.65
C ALA A 107 11.66 8.57 -5.62
N HIS A 108 11.01 8.82 -4.48
CA HIS A 108 11.55 9.66 -3.41
C HIS A 108 12.09 8.87 -2.22
N ASN A 109 12.23 7.55 -2.34
CA ASN A 109 12.79 6.66 -1.31
C ASN A 109 12.09 6.82 0.07
N LEU A 110 10.77 6.95 0.06
CA LEU A 110 9.97 7.19 1.27
C LEU A 110 9.76 5.88 2.05
N CYS A 111 10.41 5.75 3.20
CA CYS A 111 10.32 4.57 4.06
C CYS A 111 10.51 4.92 5.53
N TYR A 112 9.98 4.09 6.42
CA TYR A 112 10.28 4.16 7.86
C TYR A 112 11.78 4.19 8.17
N THR A 113 12.59 3.49 7.36
CA THR A 113 14.04 3.34 7.56
C THR A 113 14.87 4.48 6.97
N THR A 114 14.25 5.37 6.19
CA THR A 114 14.90 6.48 5.50
C THR A 114 14.43 7.85 6.00
N LEU A 115 13.44 7.89 6.89
CA LEU A 115 12.98 9.10 7.58
C LEU A 115 14.04 9.61 8.56
N LEU A 116 14.40 10.90 8.44
CA LEU A 116 15.29 11.58 9.38
C LEU A 116 14.49 12.30 10.45
N GLN A 117 14.86 12.10 11.71
CA GLN A 117 14.35 12.92 12.81
C GLN A 117 15.04 14.29 12.81
N LYS A 118 14.36 15.31 13.34
CA LYS A 118 14.89 16.68 13.47
C LYS A 118 16.26 16.65 14.17
N GLY A 119 17.27 17.28 13.56
CA GLY A 119 18.65 17.32 14.06
C GLY A 119 19.47 16.06 13.81
N SER A 120 18.91 15.00 13.21
CA SER A 120 19.69 13.79 12.87
C SER A 120 20.64 14.03 11.70
N ALA A 121 20.27 14.90 10.75
CA ALA A 121 21.12 15.25 9.61
C ALA A 121 22.46 15.84 10.08
N GLU A 122 22.42 16.78 11.04
CA GLU A 122 23.62 17.42 11.60
C GLU A 122 24.48 16.44 12.40
N LYS A 123 23.86 15.59 13.23
CA LYS A 123 24.58 14.58 14.02
C LYS A 123 25.31 13.55 13.16
N LEU A 124 24.73 13.21 12.01
CA LEU A 124 25.30 12.27 11.05
C LEU A 124 26.25 12.94 10.05
N GLY A 125 26.40 14.27 10.10
CA GLY A 125 27.22 15.02 9.15
C GLY A 125 26.73 14.92 7.71
N LEU A 126 25.42 14.69 7.51
CA LEU A 126 24.84 14.54 6.18
C LEU A 126 24.83 15.89 5.45
N SER A 127 25.29 15.88 4.20
CA SER A 127 25.24 17.05 3.35
C SER A 127 23.82 17.30 2.84
N SER A 128 23.55 18.50 2.34
CA SER A 128 22.26 18.81 1.68
C SER A 128 22.00 17.97 0.41
N GLU A 129 23.02 17.27 -0.10
CA GLU A 129 22.88 16.38 -1.25
C GLU A 129 22.41 14.98 -0.86
N ASP A 130 22.51 14.60 0.42
CA ASP A 130 22.25 13.24 0.89
C ASP A 130 20.78 13.00 1.27
N PHE A 131 19.99 14.06 1.40
CA PHE A 131 18.58 13.96 1.76
C PHE A 131 17.72 14.92 0.93
N ILE A 132 16.41 14.66 0.93
CA ILE A 132 15.39 15.49 0.32
C ILE A 132 14.45 16.03 1.40
N LYS A 133 13.76 17.13 1.11
CA LYS A 133 12.73 17.71 1.98
C LYS A 133 11.37 17.62 1.29
N THR A 134 10.36 17.10 1.98
CA THR A 134 8.98 17.02 1.47
C THR A 134 8.29 18.39 1.55
N PRO A 135 7.18 18.59 0.81
CA PRO A 135 6.37 19.82 0.93
C PRO A 135 5.87 20.10 2.36
N THR A 136 5.61 19.05 3.15
CA THR A 136 5.21 19.14 4.56
C THR A 136 6.37 19.46 5.50
N GLY A 137 7.61 19.35 5.01
CA GLY A 137 8.84 19.71 5.74
C GLY A 137 9.64 18.54 6.30
N ASP A 138 9.19 17.29 6.10
CA ASP A 138 9.90 16.09 6.53
C ASP A 138 11.16 15.84 5.69
N GLN A 139 12.16 15.19 6.29
CA GLN A 139 13.44 14.91 5.64
C GLN A 139 13.61 13.41 5.43
N PHE A 140 13.96 13.01 4.21
CA PHE A 140 14.23 11.61 3.85
C PHE A 140 15.59 11.46 3.17
N VAL A 141 16.34 10.45 3.56
CA VAL A 141 17.64 10.17 2.95
C VAL A 141 17.47 9.63 1.52
N LYS A 142 18.36 10.03 0.60
CA LYS A 142 18.40 9.48 -0.76
C LYS A 142 18.83 8.02 -0.78
N SER A 143 18.46 7.33 -1.87
CA SER A 143 18.77 5.92 -2.10
C SER A 143 20.28 5.64 -2.21
N SER A 144 21.09 6.66 -2.50
CA SER A 144 22.56 6.57 -2.52
C SER A 144 23.16 6.21 -1.16
N VAL A 145 22.55 6.67 -0.07
CA VAL A 145 23.01 6.39 1.30
C VAL A 145 22.31 5.16 1.86
N ARG A 146 20.98 5.08 1.72
CA ARG A 146 20.20 3.93 2.19
C ARG A 146 18.99 3.70 1.31
N LYS A 147 18.81 2.47 0.85
CA LYS A 147 17.59 2.03 0.17
C LYS A 147 16.51 1.64 1.20
N GLY A 148 15.32 2.22 1.06
CA GLY A 148 14.15 1.89 1.88
C GLY A 148 13.68 0.44 1.72
N LEU A 149 12.84 0.00 2.67
CA LEU A 149 12.21 -1.33 2.68
C LEU A 149 10.86 -1.38 1.94
N LEU A 150 10.15 -0.25 1.87
CA LEU A 150 8.82 -0.14 1.28
C LEU A 150 8.88 -0.14 -0.25
#